data_AF-A0A432UGA9-F1
#
_entry.id   AF-A0A432UGA9-F1
#
_cell.length_a   1.000
_cell.length_b   1.000
_cell.length_c   1.000
_cell.angle_alpha   90.00
_cell.angle_beta   90.00
_cell.angle_gamma   90.00
#
_symmetry.space_group_name_H-M   'P 1'
#
loop_
_entity.id
_entity.type
_entity.pdbx_description
1 polymer ?
#
loop_
_entity_poly.entity_id
_entity_poly.type
_entity_poly.pdbx_seq_one_letter_code
_entity_poly.pdbx_strand_id
1 'polypeptide(L)' 'MVVLKFKYPDTEKTGLARSDERFNYGEEVVVKTDRGEELVKVLKSYEVDENSLSKFGLNEGELYSFLRLPTDEDRNKF' A
#
# COMPACT_ATOMS: atom_id res chain seq x y z
N MET A 1 -7.08 9.74 -7.07
CA MET A 1 -5.98 8.82 -6.70
C MET A 1 -6.55 7.68 -5.87
N VAL A 2 -5.85 6.55 -5.76
CA VAL A 2 -6.27 5.45 -4.87
C VAL A 2 -5.29 5.35 -3.71
N VAL A 3 -5.84 5.30 -2.49
CA VAL A 3 -5.07 5.01 -1.27
C VAL A 3 -5.35 3.59 -0.84
N LEU A 4 -4.29 2.83 -0.72
CA LEU A 4 -4.28 1.44 -0.31
C LEU A 4 -3.92 1.37 1.16
N LYS A 5 -4.83 0.82 1.97
CA LYS A 5 -4.50 0.36 3.30
C LYS A 5 -4.01 -1.07 3.22
N PHE A 6 -2.81 -1.32 3.71
CA PHE A 6 -2.18 -2.63 3.71
C PHE A 6 -1.71 -3.02 5.11
N LYS A 7 -1.36 -4.30 5.26
CA LYS A 7 -0.82 -4.90 6.49
C LYS A 7 0.46 -5.66 6.15
N TYR A 8 1.49 -5.47 6.97
CA TYR A 8 2.71 -6.27 6.92
C TYR A 8 2.43 -7.68 7.46
N PRO A 9 2.81 -8.74 6.75
CA PRO A 9 2.60 -10.11 7.22
C PRO A 9 3.41 -10.42 8.49
N ASP A 10 4.62 -9.87 8.61
CA ASP A 10 5.56 -10.19 9.70
C ASP A 10 5.24 -9.47 11.02
N THR A 11 4.90 -8.19 10.92
CA THR A 11 4.75 -7.32 12.10
C THR A 11 3.30 -7.00 12.44
N GLU A 12 2.36 -7.43 11.58
CA GLU A 12 0.95 -7.11 11.64
C GLU A 12 0.60 -5.60 11.64
N LYS A 13 1.60 -4.74 11.45
CA LYS A 13 1.41 -3.29 11.36
C LYS A 13 0.65 -2.94 10.08
N THR A 14 -0.07 -1.83 10.12
CA THR A 14 -0.77 -1.31 8.94
C THR A 14 -0.09 -0.07 8.39
N GLY A 15 -0.04 0.05 7.08
CA GLY A 15 0.45 1.23 6.37
C GLY A 15 -0.55 1.71 5.32
N LEU A 16 -0.26 2.88 4.77
CA LEU A 16 -1.00 3.47 3.66
C LEU A 16 -0.04 3.69 2.49
N ALA A 17 -0.45 3.30 1.29
CA ALA A 17 0.28 3.57 0.06
C ALA A 17 -0.62 4.25 -0.97
N ARG A 18 -0.04 5.11 -1.80
CA ARG A 18 -0.69 5.62 -3.01
C ARG A 18 -0.57 4.61 -4.14
N SER A 19 -1.61 4.52 -4.96
CA SER A 19 -1.64 3.76 -6.20
C SER A 19 -2.62 4.41 -7.19
N ASP A 20 -2.43 4.09 -8.47
CA ASP A 20 -3.37 4.42 -9.54
C ASP A 20 -4.40 3.30 -9.74
N GLU A 21 -4.17 2.13 -9.12
CA GLU A 21 -4.98 0.93 -9.28
C GLU A 21 -5.78 0.59 -8.01
N ARG A 22 -6.89 -0.13 -8.19
CA ARG A 22 -7.70 -0.66 -7.09
C ARG A 22 -7.36 -2.12 -6.85
N PHE A 23 -7.15 -2.46 -5.57
CA PHE A 23 -6.90 -3.84 -5.14
C PHE A 23 -7.98 -4.33 -4.19
N ASN A 24 -8.23 -5.63 -4.21
CA ASN A 24 -9.20 -6.28 -3.35
C ASN A 24 -8.62 -6.62 -1.98
N TYR A 25 -9.51 -6.85 -1.01
CA TYR A 25 -9.10 -7.36 0.29
C TYR A 25 -8.37 -8.69 0.13
N GLY A 26 -7.17 -8.76 0.71
CA GLY A 26 -6.35 -9.95 0.76
C GLY A 26 -5.38 -10.12 -0.41
N GLU A 27 -5.41 -9.23 -1.40
CA GLU A 27 -4.39 -9.22 -2.46
C GLU A 27 -3.03 -8.81 -1.90
N GLU A 28 -1.98 -9.35 -2.51
CA GLU A 28 -0.60 -9.05 -2.14
C GLU A 28 -0.04 -8.05 -3.15
N VAL A 29 0.66 -7.04 -2.66
CA VAL A 29 1.27 -6.00 -3.48
C VAL A 29 2.66 -5.68 -2.94
N VAL A 30 3.54 -5.22 -3.83
CA VAL A 30 4.85 -4.71 -3.43
C VAL A 30 4.77 -3.19 -3.30
N VAL A 31 5.13 -2.69 -2.12
CA VAL A 31 5.19 -1.26 -1.82
C VAL A 31 6.62 -0.81 -1.55
N LYS A 32 6.94 0.44 -1.90
CA LYS A 32 8.19 1.10 -1.55
C LYS A 32 8.05 1.86 -0.24
N THR A 33 8.80 1.42 0.76
CA THR A 33 8.89 2.04 2.08
C THR A 33 10.29 2.63 2.29
N ASP A 34 10.53 3.29 3.43
CA ASP A 34 11.85 3.81 3.78
C ASP A 34 12.91 2.71 3.91
N ARG A 35 12.49 1.45 4.11
CA ARG A 35 13.37 0.28 4.25
C ARG A 35 13.66 -0.41 2.92
N GLY A 36 12.90 -0.10 1.87
CA GLY A 36 13.03 -0.73 0.56
C GLY A 36 11.69 -1.23 0.01
N GLU A 37 11.75 -2.28 -0.81
CA GLU A 37 10.58 -2.97 -1.33
C GLU A 37 10.06 -3.97 -0.30
N GLU A 38 8.77 -3.95 0.01
CA GLU A 38 8.16 -4.87 0.97
C GLU A 38 6.89 -5.48 0.37
N LEU A 39 6.72 -6.79 0.58
CA LEU A 39 5.50 -7.52 0.23
C LEU A 39 4.46 -7.32 1.33
N VAL A 40 3.30 -6.77 0.97
CA VAL A 40 2.24 -6.43 1.92
C VAL A 40 0.88 -6.90 1.45
N LYS A 41 0.00 -7.16 2.41
CA LYS A 41 -1.36 -7.61 2.14
C LYS A 41 -2.35 -6.44 2.18
N VAL A 42 -3.08 -6.23 1.09
CA VAL A 42 -4.11 -5.20 0.98
C VAL A 42 -5.26 -5.52 1.92
N LEU A 43 -5.64 -4.54 2.73
CA LEU A 43 -6.84 -4.57 3.56
C LEU A 43 -8.00 -3.82 2.88
N LYS A 44 -7.74 -2.68 2.26
CA LYS A 44 -8.79 -1.90 1.59
C LYS A 44 -8.19 -0.86 0.65
N SER A 45 -8.89 -0.62 -0.46
CA SER A 45 -8.59 0.47 -1.37
C SER A 45 -9.65 1.58 -1.22
N TYR A 46 -9.21 2.83 -1.20
CA TYR A 46 -10.05 4.01 -1.09
C TYR A 46 -9.78 4.91 -2.27
N GLU A 47 -10.82 5.20 -3.06
CA GLU A 47 -10.73 6.27 -4.04
C GLU A 47 -10.91 7.60 -3.33
N VAL A 48 -9.88 8.43 -3.40
CA VAL A 48 -9.85 9.73 -2.75
C VAL A 48 -9.34 10.79 -3.70
N ASP A 49 -9.89 11.98 -3.55
CA ASP A 49 -9.33 13.21 -4.09
C ASP A 49 -8.42 13.89 -3.05
N GLU A 50 -7.65 14.90 -3.46
CA GLU A 50 -6.73 15.64 -2.59
C GLU A 50 -7.44 16.24 -1.36
N ASN A 51 -8.67 16.75 -1.52
CA ASN A 51 -9.44 17.33 -0.40
C ASN A 51 -9.84 16.26 0.63
N SER A 52 -10.21 15.07 0.14
CA SER A 52 -10.51 13.93 1.00
C SER A 52 -9.27 13.48 1.79
N LEU A 53 -8.10 13.43 1.16
CA LEU A 53 -6.86 13.04 1.84
C LEU A 53 -6.50 13.99 2.99
N SER A 54 -6.58 15.30 2.76
CA SER A 54 -6.32 16.31 3.80
C SER A 54 -7.30 16.21 4.98
N LYS A 55 -8.56 15.81 4.76
CA LYS A 55 -9.52 15.56 5.84
C LYS A 55 -9.15 14.37 6.73
N PHE A 56 -8.41 13.40 6.20
CA PHE A 56 -7.85 12.31 7.00
C PHE A 56 -6.56 12.71 7.73
N GLY A 57 -6.11 13.96 7.59
CA GLY A 57 -4.85 14.43 8.17
C GLY A 57 -3.62 13.78 7.54
N LEU A 58 -3.76 13.25 6.33
CA LEU A 58 -2.70 12.59 5.59
C LEU A 58 -2.19 13.52 4.49
N ASN A 59 -0.88 13.70 4.40
CA ASN A 59 -0.24 14.35 3.27
C ASN A 59 0.21 13.30 2.25
N GLU A 60 0.18 13.62 0.95
CA GLU A 60 0.65 12.71 -0.09
C GLU A 60 2.10 12.25 0.13
N GLY A 61 2.94 13.10 0.72
CA GLY A 61 4.33 12.77 1.03
C GLY A 61 4.51 11.77 2.17
N GLU A 62 3.48 11.50 2.97
CA GLU A 62 3.51 10.51 4.06
C GLU A 62 3.02 9.14 3.61
N LEU A 63 2.46 9.04 2.40
CA LEU A 63 2.01 7.79 1.82
C LEU A 63 3.19 7.07 1.17
N TYR A 64 3.32 5.78 1.46
CA TYR A 64 4.22 4.91 0.70
C TYR A 64 3.76 4.82 -0.76
N SER A 65 4.59 4.29 -1.65
CA SER A 65 4.23 4.16 -3.06
C SER A 65 4.05 2.69 -3.44
N PHE A 66 2.94 2.36 -4.07
CA PHE A 66 2.79 1.10 -4.79
C PHE A 66 3.85 1.01 -5.90
N LEU A 67 4.46 -0.16 -6.06
CA LEU A 67 5.45 -0.41 -7.11
C LEU A 67 4.91 -1.37 -8.18
N ARG A 68 4.54 -2.58 -7.76
CA ARG A 68 4.11 -3.64 -8.67
C ARG A 68 3.32 -4.72 -7.94
N LEU A 69 2.63 -5.55 -8.72
CA LEU A 69 2.17 -6.85 -8.27
C LEU A 69 3.37 -7.76 -7.97
N PRO A 70 3.26 -8.63 -6.96
CA PRO A 70 4.35 -9.52 -6.58
C PRO A 70 4.60 -10.58 -7.64
N THR A 71 5.88 -10.83 -7.88
CA THR A 71 6.34 -11.97 -8.67
C THR A 71 6.50 -13.22 -7.79
N ASP A 72 6.64 -14.39 -8.39
CA ASP A 72 6.99 -15.62 -7.66
C ASP A 72 8.32 -15.50 -6.90
N GLU A 73 9.24 -14.66 -7.38
CA GLU A 73 10.49 -14.37 -6.66
C GLU A 73 10.23 -13.53 -5.40
N ASP A 74 9.36 -12.51 -5.48
CA ASP A 74 9.00 -11.70 -4.32
C ASP A 74 8.34 -12.58 -3.23
N ARG A 75 7.42 -13.47 -3.63
CA ARG A 75 6.75 -14.41 -2.68
C ARG A 75 7.67 -15.44 -2.03
N ASN A 76 8.82 -15.74 -2.63
CA ASN A 76 9.80 -16.66 -2.03
C ASN A 76 10.86 -15.93 -1.20
N LYS A 77 10.94 -14.59 -1.31
CA LYS A 77 11.97 -13.76 -0.68
C LYS A 77 11.49 -13.09 0.62
N PHE A 78 10.18 -12.84 0.73
CA PHE A 78 9.50 -12.28 1.89
C PHE A 78 8.64 -13.37 2.55
#